data_AF-A0A354YU44-F1
#
_entry.id   AF-A0A354YU44-F1
#
_cell.length_a   1.000
_cell.length_b   1.000
_cell.length_c   1.000
_cell.angle_alpha   90.00
_cell.angle_beta   90.00
_cell.angle_gamma   90.00
#
_symmetry.space_group_name_H-M   'P 1'
#
loop_
_entity.id
_entity.type
_entity.pdbx_description
1 polymer ?
#
loop_
_entity_poly.entity_id
_entity_poly.type
_entity_poly.pdbx_seq_one_letter_code
_entity_poly.pdbx_strand_id
1 'polypeptide(L)' 'MLNSLEEAQQELIKNIEPLAAEPVSLLEAVGRISSTGILADCNMPDELRSAVDGYAVNPDLSGNYDQLLVVGQLT' A
#
# COMPACT_ATOMS: atom_id res chain seq x y z
N MET A 1 -32.56 37.26 7.12
CA MET A 1 -32.59 36.19 6.11
C MET A 1 -32.13 34.92 6.80
N LEU A 2 -32.86 33.81 6.68
CA LEU A 2 -32.36 32.52 7.13
C LEU A 2 -31.28 32.09 6.14
N ASN A 3 -30.06 31.88 6.58
CA ASN A 3 -29.04 31.24 5.76
C ASN A 3 -29.54 29.83 5.41
N SER A 4 -29.29 29.39 4.18
CA SER A 4 -29.53 28.00 3.80
C SER A 4 -28.69 27.06 4.66
N LEU A 5 -29.11 25.79 4.76
CA LEU A 5 -28.35 24.78 5.49
C LEU A 5 -26.88 24.70 5.02
N GLU A 6 -26.67 24.81 3.72
CA GLU A 6 -25.35 24.72 3.10
C GLU A 6 -24.48 25.93 3.45
N GLU A 7 -25.04 27.14 3.40
CA GLU A 7 -24.33 28.36 3.85
C GLU A 7 -23.95 28.28 5.32
N ALA A 8 -24.87 27.82 6.18
CA ALA A 8 -24.60 27.65 7.60
C ALA A 8 -23.50 26.59 7.87
N GLN A 9 -23.51 25.47 7.15
CA GLN A 9 -22.48 24.44 7.26
C GLN A 9 -21.10 24.96 6.84
N GLN A 10 -21.03 25.69 5.72
CA GLN A 10 -19.77 26.28 5.26
C GLN A 10 -19.22 27.31 6.24
N GLU A 11 -20.09 28.14 6.82
CA GLU A 11 -19.70 29.12 7.84
C GLU A 11 -19.15 28.44 9.10
N LEU A 12 -19.75 27.33 9.53
CA LEU A 12 -19.24 26.55 10.66
C LEU A 12 -17.87 25.93 10.35
N ILE A 13 -17.72 25.25 9.22
CA ILE A 13 -16.46 24.58 8.85
C ILE A 13 -15.32 25.60 8.70
N LYS A 14 -15.59 26.80 8.17
CA LYS A 14 -14.60 27.87 8.01
C LYS A 14 -13.99 28.35 9.33
N ASN A 15 -14.67 28.17 10.46
CA ASN A 15 -14.26 28.67 11.77
C ASN A 15 -13.73 27.56 12.70
N ILE A 16 -13.61 26.31 12.22
CA ILE A 16 -13.10 25.19 13.00
C ILE A 16 -11.67 24.89 12.55
N GLU A 17 -10.74 24.88 13.51
CA GLU A 17 -9.40 24.40 13.27
C GLU A 17 -9.33 22.88 13.41
N PRO A 18 -8.63 22.16 12.50
CA PRO A 18 -8.36 20.74 12.66
C PRO A 18 -7.61 20.46 13.97
N LEU A 19 -7.85 19.29 14.56
CA LEU A 19 -7.11 18.85 15.74
C LEU A 19 -5.62 18.66 15.43
N ALA A 20 -4.78 18.96 16.42
CA ALA A 20 -3.35 18.71 16.33
C ALA A 20 -3.05 17.22 16.16
N ALA A 21 -1.99 16.91 15.42
CA ALA A 21 -1.51 15.54 15.26
C ALA A 21 -0.92 15.02 16.58
N GLU A 22 -1.17 13.74 16.86
CA GLU A 22 -0.56 13.02 17.96
C GLU A 22 -0.11 11.63 17.51
N PRO A 23 1.05 11.14 18.00
CA PRO A 23 1.46 9.77 17.73
C PRO A 23 0.57 8.80 18.54
N VAL A 24 0.04 7.80 17.86
CA VAL A 24 -0.74 6.71 18.46
C VAL A 24 -0.14 5.37 18.04
N SER A 25 -0.32 4.33 18.85
CA SER A 25 0.05 2.98 18.44
C SER A 25 -0.90 2.47 17.35
N LEU A 26 -0.45 1.50 16.53
CA LEU A 26 -1.30 0.90 15.47
C LEU A 26 -2.56 0.24 16.03
N LEU A 27 -2.51 -0.30 17.25
CA LEU A 27 -3.66 -0.92 17.90
C LEU A 27 -4.75 0.09 18.26
N GLU A 28 -4.38 1.34 18.53
CA GLU A 28 -5.29 2.43 18.89
C GLU A 28 -5.68 3.30 17.69
N ALA A 29 -5.07 3.07 16.53
CA ALA A 29 -5.29 3.88 15.32
C ALA A 29 -6.66 3.63 14.66
N VAL A 30 -7.36 2.55 15.01
CA VAL A 30 -8.67 2.22 14.41
C VAL A 30 -9.68 3.32 14.69
N GLY A 31 -10.28 3.88 13.64
CA GLY A 31 -11.25 4.98 13.72
C GLY A 31 -10.62 6.39 13.86
N ARG A 32 -9.29 6.49 13.84
CA ARG A 32 -8.55 7.76 13.83
C ARG A 32 -8.29 8.20 12.37
N ILE A 33 -7.88 9.45 12.19
CA ILE A 33 -7.56 10.03 10.88
C ILE A 33 -6.05 10.27 10.82
N SER A 34 -5.41 9.83 9.73
CA SER A 34 -4.00 10.14 9.51
C SER A 34 -3.81 11.63 9.27
N SER A 35 -2.88 12.24 10.01
CA SER A 35 -2.54 13.65 9.84
C SER A 35 -1.66 13.92 8.62
N THR A 36 -0.97 12.89 8.11
CA THR A 36 -0.01 12.97 7.01
C THR A 36 -0.16 11.79 6.06
N GLY A 37 0.41 11.91 4.85
CA GLY A 37 0.51 10.78 3.93
C GLY A 37 1.45 9.69 4.49
N ILE A 38 1.07 8.43 4.32
CA ILE A 38 1.90 7.29 4.72
C ILE A 38 2.78 6.91 3.53
N LEU A 39 4.11 6.90 3.75
CA LEU A 39 5.09 6.46 2.77
C LEU A 39 5.66 5.12 3.21
N ALA A 40 5.74 4.16 2.29
CA ALA A 40 6.49 2.94 2.52
C ALA A 40 7.98 3.26 2.65
N ASP A 41 8.62 2.70 3.65
CA ASP A 41 10.06 2.82 3.89
C ASP A 41 10.87 1.78 3.10
N CYS A 42 10.21 0.74 2.60
CA CYS A 42 10.83 -0.29 1.77
C CYS A 42 9.91 -0.79 0.65
N ASN A 43 10.51 -1.46 -0.34
CA ASN A 43 9.76 -2.26 -1.30
C ASN A 43 9.18 -3.50 -0.63
N MET A 44 8.01 -3.95 -1.09
CA MET A 44 7.42 -5.20 -0.64
C MET A 44 6.81 -5.95 -1.84
N PRO A 45 7.34 -7.12 -2.24
CA PRO A 45 8.54 -7.77 -1.69
C PRO A 45 9.83 -6.98 -1.99
N ASP A 46 10.84 -7.22 -1.15
CA ASP A 46 12.17 -6.61 -1.25
C ASP A 46 13.04 -7.22 -2.35
N GLU A 47 12.75 -8.47 -2.72
CA GLU A 47 13.47 -9.24 -3.73
C GLU A 47 12.50 -9.96 -4.68
N LEU A 48 13.04 -10.40 -5.82
CA LEU A 48 12.29 -11.25 -6.74
C LEU A 48 12.07 -12.62 -6.11
N ARG A 49 10.80 -13.01 -5.97
CA ARG A 49 10.39 -14.30 -5.41
C ARG A 49 9.54 -15.06 -6.42
N SER A 50 9.61 -16.38 -6.38
CA SER A 50 8.70 -17.19 -7.19
C SER A 50 7.27 -17.01 -6.70
N ALA A 51 6.34 -16.80 -7.64
CA ALA A 51 4.91 -16.71 -7.34
C ALA A 51 4.28 -18.09 -7.09
N VAL A 52 4.96 -19.15 -7.54
CA VAL A 52 4.47 -20.54 -7.49
C VAL A 52 5.59 -21.51 -7.14
N ASP A 53 5.22 -22.71 -6.73
CA ASP A 53 6.14 -23.83 -6.69
C ASP A 53 6.41 -24.31 -8.11
N GLY A 54 7.68 -24.36 -8.50
CA GLY A 54 8.05 -24.73 -9.87
C GLY A 54 9.54 -24.58 -10.13
N TYR A 55 9.89 -24.45 -11.41
CA TYR A 55 11.26 -24.32 -11.87
C TYR A 55 11.52 -22.93 -12.44
N ALA A 56 12.59 -22.28 -11.99
CA ALA A 56 13.10 -21.09 -12.65
C ALA A 56 13.69 -21.48 -14.00
N VAL A 57 13.19 -20.87 -15.07
CA VAL A 57 13.67 -21.09 -16.44
C VAL A 57 14.18 -19.77 -17.03
N ASN A 58 15.13 -19.85 -17.94
CA ASN A 58 15.61 -18.67 -18.67
C ASN A 58 14.48 -18.16 -19.61
N PRO A 59 14.03 -16.90 -19.51
CA PRO A 59 12.97 -16.38 -20.37
C PRO A 59 13.37 -16.34 -21.86
N ASP A 60 14.66 -16.30 -22.16
CA ASP A 60 15.19 -16.29 -23.54
C ASP A 60 15.37 -17.70 -24.13
N LEU A 61 14.82 -18.74 -23.48
CA LEU A 61 14.71 -20.09 -24.03
C LEU A 61 13.90 -20.02 -25.35
N SER A 62 14.62 -19.86 -26.45
CA SER A 62 14.09 -19.77 -27.80
C SER A 62 14.36 -21.08 -28.53
N GLY A 63 13.34 -21.91 -28.66
CA GLY A 63 13.44 -23.22 -29.31
C GLY A 63 12.32 -24.17 -28.87
N ASN A 64 12.16 -25.26 -29.61
CA ASN A 64 11.32 -26.39 -29.20
C ASN A 64 12.18 -27.35 -28.39
N TYR A 65 12.07 -27.28 -27.08
CA TYR A 65 12.71 -28.21 -26.16
C TYR A 65 11.66 -29.17 -25.60
N ASP A 66 11.85 -30.47 -25.83
CA ASP A 66 10.96 -31.48 -25.26
C ASP A 66 11.25 -31.73 -23.77
N GLN A 67 12.47 -31.40 -23.30
CA GLN A 67 12.94 -31.65 -21.93
C GLN A 67 13.97 -30.60 -21.48
N LEU A 68 13.97 -30.30 -20.18
CA LEU A 68 14.97 -29.46 -19.51
C LEU A 68 15.55 -30.21 -18.31
N LEU A 69 16.83 -29.97 -18.01
CA LEU A 69 17.51 -30.56 -16.85
C LEU A 69 17.44 -29.61 -15.66
N VAL A 70 17.05 -30.14 -14.50
CA VAL A 70 17.12 -29.43 -13.22
C VAL A 70 18.56 -29.43 -12.73
N VAL A 71 19.18 -28.25 -12.68
CA VAL A 71 20.60 -28.08 -12.29
C VAL A 71 20.82 -27.78 -10.81
N GLY A 72 19.74 -27.48 -10.07
CA GLY A 72 19.80 -27.14 -8.67
C GLY A 72 18.43 -26.76 -8.11
N GLN A 73 18.42 -26.36 -6.84
CA GLN A 73 17.24 -25.87 -6.15
C GLN A 73 17.64 -24.69 -5.26
N LEU A 74 16.71 -23.76 -5.09
CA LEU A 74 16.81 -22.68 -4.11
C LEU A 74 16.05 -23.14 -2.86
N THR A 75 16.73 -23.11 -1.71
CA THR A 75 16.15 -23.40 -0.40
C THR A 75 15.97 -22.13 0.40
#